data_AF-A0A6A5BDN2-F1
#
_entry.id   AF-A0A6A5BDN2-F1
#
_cell.length_a   1.000
_cell.length_b   1.000
_cell.length_c   1.000
_cell.angle_alpha   90.00
_cell.angle_beta   90.00
_cell.angle_gamma   90.00
#
_symmetry.space_group_name_H-M   'P 1'
#
loop_
_entity.id
_entity.type
_entity.pdbx_description
1 polymer ?
#
loop_
_entity_poly.entity_id
_entity_poly.type
_entity_poly.pdbx_seq_one_letter_code
_entity_poly.pdbx_strand_id
1 'polypeptide(L)'
;MIEITPSVTRNNSQKALDENNTTHTTVVAYCAASENILETYKTQALKLGELLAQNSIRLRYGAGNTGLMFRVAQSCMEHGGHVVGIVPQFMVDRNWTIEKNFVSELIITETMHERKQLLISGVVACIALPGGVGTLEELLEAITWKQLGLFDGSIIVLNTMNYFDHLIQLLGRAEQDGFVSKAYELFRVASTPEEVIEMIHEAVKLEEERKQCRIRLEKEKDPGVETCAEKCLKKELI
;
A
#
# COMPACT_ATOMS: atom_id res chain seq x y z
N MET A 1 4.90 36.10 -18.71
CA MET A 1 5.68 34.92 -19.12
C MET A 1 5.97 34.16 -17.85
N ILE A 2 5.22 33.09 -17.59
CA ILE A 2 5.39 32.23 -16.42
C ILE A 2 6.33 31.12 -16.86
N GLU A 3 7.48 31.02 -16.21
CA GLU A 3 8.46 29.95 -16.44
C GLU A 3 7.85 28.61 -16.06
N ILE A 4 7.63 27.76 -17.07
CA ILE A 4 7.30 26.36 -16.90
C ILE A 4 8.63 25.65 -16.60
N THR A 5 8.83 25.21 -15.37
CA THR A 5 9.97 24.35 -15.01
C THR A 5 9.90 23.04 -15.81
N PRO A 6 11.03 22.55 -16.36
CA PRO A 6 11.02 21.39 -17.25
C PRO A 6 10.65 20.10 -16.50
N SER A 7 9.96 19.22 -17.23
CA SER A 7 9.61 17.85 -16.88
C SER A 7 10.69 17.10 -16.11
N VAL A 8 10.35 16.63 -14.92
CA VAL A 8 11.18 15.75 -14.08
C VAL A 8 11.19 14.35 -14.72
N THR A 9 12.29 14.00 -15.38
CA THR A 9 12.50 12.68 -16.01
C THR A 9 12.59 11.55 -14.97
N ARG A 10 11.83 10.46 -15.21
CA ARG A 10 11.85 9.05 -14.73
C ARG A 10 12.72 8.61 -13.53
N ASN A 11 13.94 9.12 -13.37
CA ASN A 11 14.86 8.71 -12.30
C ASN A 11 14.73 9.54 -11.01
N ASN A 12 14.17 10.75 -11.07
CA ASN A 12 14.16 11.63 -9.90
C ASN A 12 12.99 11.37 -8.94
N SER A 13 11.82 10.96 -9.43
CA SER A 13 10.63 10.74 -8.59
C SER A 13 10.75 9.50 -7.69
N GLN A 14 11.24 8.38 -8.25
CA GLN A 14 11.52 7.17 -7.47
C GLN A 14 12.69 7.41 -6.49
N LYS A 15 13.75 8.09 -6.94
CA LYS A 15 14.89 8.42 -6.10
C LYS A 15 14.53 9.38 -4.95
N ALA A 16 13.63 10.35 -5.18
CA ALA A 16 13.12 11.23 -4.13
C ALA A 16 12.23 10.50 -3.11
N LEU A 17 11.48 9.48 -3.55
CA LEU A 17 10.73 8.61 -2.64
C LEU A 17 11.67 7.72 -1.83
N ASP A 18 12.69 7.14 -2.46
CA ASP A 18 13.66 6.23 -1.84
C ASP A 18 14.61 6.96 -0.87
N GLU A 19 15.08 8.17 -1.20
CA GLU A 19 15.92 9.03 -0.34
C GLU A 19 15.17 9.52 0.91
N ASN A 20 13.84 9.64 0.84
CA ASN A 20 12.98 10.01 1.97
C ASN A 20 12.36 8.79 2.71
N ASN A 21 12.63 7.55 2.28
CA ASN A 21 12.00 6.34 2.82
C ASN A 21 12.77 5.70 3.98
N THR A 22 13.97 6.20 4.31
CA THR A 22 14.86 5.51 5.26
C THR A 22 14.47 5.62 6.74
N THR A 23 13.42 6.36 7.12
CA THR A 23 13.05 6.54 8.55
C THR A 23 11.56 6.45 8.88
N HIS A 24 10.65 6.37 7.90
CA HIS A 24 9.21 6.46 8.17
C HIS A 24 8.41 5.31 7.56
N THR A 25 7.57 4.68 8.38
CA THR A 25 6.59 3.67 7.93
C THR A 25 5.64 4.28 6.93
N THR A 26 5.58 3.72 5.73
CA THR A 26 4.70 4.18 4.65
C THR A 26 3.78 3.05 4.22
N VAL A 27 2.49 3.36 4.08
CA VAL A 27 1.47 2.45 3.55
C VAL A 27 0.79 3.06 2.33
N VAL A 28 0.11 2.24 1.54
CA VAL A 28 -0.75 2.71 0.44
C VAL A 28 -2.20 2.28 0.64
N ALA A 29 -3.15 3.16 0.33
CA ALA A 29 -4.58 2.84 0.36
C ALA A 29 -5.21 2.84 -1.04
N TYR A 30 -5.88 1.73 -1.37
CA TYR A 30 -6.73 1.57 -2.55
C TYR A 30 -8.19 1.59 -2.12
N CYS A 31 -8.99 2.51 -2.65
CA CYS A 31 -10.38 2.69 -2.20
C CYS A 31 -11.25 3.44 -3.21
N ALA A 32 -12.58 3.41 -3.01
CA ALA A 32 -13.54 4.01 -3.93
C ALA A 32 -13.38 5.54 -4.08
N ALA A 33 -13.47 6.03 -5.32
CA ALA A 33 -13.70 7.45 -5.61
C ALA A 33 -15.19 7.86 -5.52
N SER A 34 -16.11 6.90 -5.42
CA SER A 34 -17.56 7.17 -5.42
C SER A 34 -18.00 7.86 -4.12
N GLU A 35 -18.77 8.95 -4.24
CA GLU A 35 -19.40 9.64 -3.11
C GLU A 35 -20.74 9.02 -2.71
N ASN A 36 -21.39 8.33 -3.65
CA ASN A 36 -22.71 7.72 -3.49
C ASN A 36 -22.57 6.29 -2.91
N ILE A 37 -22.09 6.21 -1.67
CA ILE A 37 -21.87 4.96 -0.93
C ILE A 37 -22.34 5.12 0.51
N LEU A 38 -22.59 3.98 1.18
CA LEU A 38 -23.10 3.97 2.56
C LEU A 38 -22.15 4.71 3.51
N GLU A 39 -22.74 5.40 4.48
CA GLU A 39 -22.00 6.21 5.45
C GLU A 39 -21.03 5.36 6.28
N THR A 40 -21.38 4.11 6.60
CA THR A 40 -20.50 3.19 7.31
C THR A 40 -19.12 3.08 6.64
N TYR A 41 -19.05 3.00 5.30
CA TYR A 41 -17.77 2.95 4.60
C TYR A 41 -16.97 4.25 4.75
N LYS A 42 -17.65 5.40 4.72
CA LYS A 42 -17.03 6.72 4.89
C LYS A 42 -16.47 6.86 6.30
N THR A 43 -17.22 6.45 7.32
CA THR A 43 -16.79 6.45 8.72
C THR A 43 -15.55 5.58 8.92
N GLN A 44 -15.49 4.40 8.31
CA GLN A 44 -14.31 3.53 8.42
C GLN A 44 -13.09 4.13 7.71
N ALA A 45 -13.26 4.80 6.56
CA ALA A 45 -12.17 5.50 5.88
C ALA A 45 -11.65 6.71 6.68
N LEU A 46 -12.54 7.49 7.28
CA LEU A 46 -12.18 8.59 8.19
C LEU A 46 -11.41 8.04 9.40
N LYS A 47 -11.90 6.97 10.01
CA LYS A 47 -11.26 6.35 11.18
C LYS A 47 -9.87 5.82 10.85
N LEU A 48 -9.71 5.18 9.69
CA LEU A 48 -8.40 4.72 9.22
C LEU A 48 -7.43 5.90 9.06
N GLY A 49 -7.86 7.01 8.43
CA GLY A 49 -7.02 8.19 8.26
C GLY A 49 -6.53 8.79 9.58
N GLU A 50 -7.43 8.92 10.56
CA GLU A 50 -7.12 9.37 11.93
C GLU A 50 -6.04 8.46 12.57
N LEU A 51 -6.27 7.14 12.52
CA LEU A 51 -5.38 6.17 13.17
C LEU A 51 -3.99 6.14 12.52
N LEU A 52 -3.90 6.26 11.19
CA LEU A 52 -2.61 6.35 10.50
C LEU A 52 -1.81 7.56 10.98
N ALA A 53 -2.46 8.72 11.10
CA ALA A 53 -1.82 9.94 11.61
C ALA A 53 -1.36 9.79 13.07
N GLN A 54 -2.23 9.26 13.95
CA GLN A 54 -1.90 9.02 15.36
C GLN A 54 -0.73 8.05 15.55
N ASN A 55 -0.51 7.13 14.61
CA ASN A 55 0.59 6.17 14.63
C ASN A 55 1.82 6.64 13.84
N SER A 56 1.84 7.90 13.37
CA SER A 56 2.93 8.45 12.54
C SER A 56 3.24 7.63 11.28
N ILE A 57 2.21 7.03 10.69
CA ILE A 57 2.30 6.24 9.45
C ILE A 57 1.99 7.17 8.27
N ARG A 58 2.88 7.22 7.28
CA ARG A 58 2.70 8.00 6.05
C ARG A 58 1.72 7.28 5.12
N LEU A 59 0.78 8.03 4.55
CA LEU A 59 -0.22 7.53 3.61
C LEU A 59 0.16 7.89 2.17
N ARG A 60 0.28 6.88 1.30
CA ARG A 60 0.20 7.03 -0.16
C ARG A 60 -1.20 6.69 -0.65
N TYR A 61 -1.71 7.42 -1.63
CA TYR A 61 -2.98 7.09 -2.26
C TYR A 61 -3.09 7.69 -3.67
N GLY A 62 -4.15 7.33 -4.38
CA GLY A 62 -4.34 7.69 -5.78
C GLY A 62 -4.77 9.13 -6.09
N ALA A 63 -4.72 10.05 -5.12
CA ALA A 63 -5.03 11.50 -5.26
C ALA A 63 -6.47 11.88 -5.67
N GLY A 64 -7.45 11.00 -5.50
CA GLY A 64 -8.86 11.31 -5.77
C GLY A 64 -9.42 12.36 -4.80
N ASN A 65 -10.33 13.21 -5.28
CA ASN A 65 -10.96 14.30 -4.51
C ASN A 65 -12.37 13.99 -3.99
N THR A 66 -12.86 12.77 -4.20
CA THR A 66 -14.21 12.33 -3.78
C THR A 66 -14.17 10.96 -3.11
N GLY A 67 -15.28 10.58 -2.47
CA GLY A 67 -15.48 9.23 -1.92
C GLY A 67 -14.51 8.88 -0.80
N LEU A 68 -14.19 7.58 -0.67
CA LEU A 68 -13.31 7.08 0.38
C LEU A 68 -11.88 7.58 0.23
N MET A 69 -11.41 7.77 -1.00
CA MET A 69 -10.07 8.33 -1.28
C MET A 69 -9.89 9.69 -0.62
N PHE A 70 -10.87 10.58 -0.79
CA PHE A 70 -10.83 11.88 -0.14
C PHE A 70 -10.91 11.76 1.38
N ARG A 71 -11.83 10.93 1.91
CA ARG A 71 -12.03 10.81 3.36
C ARG A 71 -10.80 10.29 4.12
N VAL A 72 -10.11 9.28 3.60
CA VAL A 72 -8.90 8.76 4.25
C VAL A 72 -7.77 9.79 4.24
N ALA A 73 -7.57 10.48 3.12
CA ALA A 73 -6.56 11.52 2.97
C ALA A 73 -6.86 12.74 3.85
N GLN A 74 -8.11 13.22 3.80
CA GLN A 74 -8.59 14.35 4.61
C GLN A 74 -8.38 14.08 6.10
N SER A 75 -8.90 12.96 6.60
CA SER A 75 -8.80 12.65 8.04
C SER A 75 -7.34 12.49 8.48
N CYS A 76 -6.49 11.89 7.65
CA CYS A 76 -5.07 11.80 7.93
C CYS A 76 -4.41 13.19 8.06
N MET A 77 -4.70 14.10 7.13
CA MET A 77 -4.19 15.49 7.18
C MET A 77 -4.73 16.28 8.38
N GLU A 78 -6.03 16.15 8.68
CA GLU A 78 -6.69 16.85 9.80
C GLU A 78 -6.10 16.44 11.17
N HIS A 79 -5.55 15.23 11.27
CA HIS A 79 -4.89 14.72 12.47
C HIS A 79 -3.36 14.86 12.44
N GLY A 80 -2.82 15.69 11.54
CA GLY A 80 -1.38 16.00 11.48
C GLY A 80 -0.52 14.92 10.82
N GLY A 81 -1.14 13.99 10.09
CA GLY A 81 -0.44 12.96 9.32
C GLY A 81 0.21 13.50 8.04
N HIS A 82 0.91 12.61 7.34
CA HIS A 82 1.62 12.92 6.09
C HIS A 82 1.02 12.15 4.93
N VAL A 83 0.48 12.86 3.93
CA VAL A 83 -0.23 12.27 2.79
C VAL A 83 0.47 12.60 1.47
N VAL A 84 0.75 11.56 0.69
CA VAL A 84 1.32 11.64 -0.65
C VAL A 84 0.28 11.19 -1.68
N GLY A 85 -0.23 12.11 -2.48
CA GLY A 85 -1.08 11.82 -3.62
C GLY A 85 -0.26 11.48 -4.86
N ILE A 86 -0.60 10.40 -5.57
CA ILE A 86 0.05 10.01 -6.83
C ILE A 86 -0.99 9.88 -7.93
N VAL A 87 -0.82 10.66 -9.00
CA VAL A 87 -1.84 10.83 -10.03
C VAL A 87 -1.22 10.97 -11.42
N PRO A 88 -1.85 10.47 -12.48
CA PRO A 88 -1.38 10.71 -13.84
C PRO A 88 -1.87 12.08 -14.36
N GLN A 89 -1.09 12.71 -15.23
CA GLN A 89 -1.39 14.04 -15.79
C GLN A 89 -2.81 14.13 -16.37
N PHE A 90 -3.27 13.11 -17.11
CA PHE A 90 -4.60 13.14 -17.73
C PHE A 90 -5.76 13.21 -16.72
N MET A 91 -5.57 12.76 -15.48
CA MET A 91 -6.59 12.88 -14.43
C MET A 91 -6.60 14.29 -13.82
N VAL A 92 -5.44 14.93 -13.75
CA VAL A 92 -5.30 16.35 -13.37
C VAL A 92 -6.04 17.22 -14.38
N ASP A 93 -5.81 16.97 -15.68
CA ASP A 93 -6.44 17.70 -16.78
C ASP A 93 -7.97 17.57 -16.80
N ARG A 94 -8.50 16.52 -16.18
CA ARG A 94 -9.95 16.26 -16.04
C ARG A 94 -10.54 16.68 -14.70
N ASN A 95 -9.76 17.34 -13.84
CA ASN A 95 -10.17 17.75 -12.49
C ASN A 95 -10.65 16.59 -11.59
N TRP A 96 -10.12 15.39 -11.79
CA TRP A 96 -10.39 14.22 -10.92
C TRP A 96 -9.45 14.14 -9.71
N THR A 97 -8.55 15.11 -9.58
CA THR A 97 -7.49 15.16 -8.58
C THR A 97 -7.87 16.10 -7.44
N ILE A 98 -7.40 15.78 -6.24
CA ILE A 98 -7.42 16.68 -5.11
C ILE A 98 -6.57 17.92 -5.36
N GLU A 99 -6.97 19.07 -4.81
CA GLU A 99 -6.08 20.24 -4.88
C GLU A 99 -4.84 19.98 -4.03
N LYS A 100 -3.69 20.49 -4.49
CA LYS A 100 -2.39 20.27 -3.85
C LYS A 100 -2.38 20.67 -2.36
N ASN A 101 -3.21 21.63 -1.97
CA ASN A 101 -3.27 22.15 -0.60
C ASN A 101 -3.89 21.16 0.42
N PHE A 102 -4.49 20.07 -0.05
CA PHE A 102 -5.09 19.03 0.80
C PHE A 102 -4.20 17.78 0.97
N VAL A 103 -2.97 17.82 0.48
CA VAL A 103 -1.99 16.74 0.64
C VAL A 103 -0.62 17.33 0.99
N SER A 104 0.21 16.57 1.68
CA SER A 104 1.59 16.98 1.98
C SER A 104 2.44 17.01 0.71
N GLU A 105 2.21 16.05 -0.19
CA GLU A 105 2.92 15.93 -1.46
C GLU A 105 1.95 15.48 -2.56
N LEU A 106 2.14 15.99 -3.77
CA LEU A 106 1.40 15.55 -4.97
C LEU A 106 2.40 15.23 -6.07
N ILE A 107 2.44 13.96 -6.47
CA ILE A 107 3.32 13.43 -7.51
C ILE A 107 2.50 13.19 -8.77
N ILE A 108 2.91 13.82 -9.87
CA ILE A 108 2.28 13.68 -11.18
C ILE A 108 3.11 12.69 -12.02
N THR A 109 2.43 11.74 -12.66
CA THR A 109 3.01 10.68 -13.48
C THR A 109 2.55 10.79 -14.94
N GLU A 110 3.30 10.20 -15.86
CA GLU A 110 2.93 10.19 -17.28
C GLU A 110 1.91 9.09 -17.58
N THR A 111 1.99 7.95 -16.87
CA THR A 111 1.20 6.76 -17.18
C THR A 111 0.56 6.11 -15.96
N MET A 112 -0.50 5.32 -16.18
CA MET A 112 -1.10 4.51 -15.12
C MET A 112 -0.15 3.46 -14.54
N HIS A 113 0.73 2.88 -15.37
CA HIS A 113 1.70 1.88 -14.90
C HIS A 113 2.71 2.50 -13.93
N GLU A 114 3.26 3.67 -14.29
CA GLU A 114 4.16 4.42 -13.41
C GLU A 114 3.47 4.81 -12.10
N ARG A 115 2.22 5.29 -12.18
CA ARG A 115 1.39 5.59 -10.99
C ARG A 115 1.30 4.40 -10.04
N LYS A 116 0.93 3.22 -10.54
CA LYS A 116 0.79 2.00 -9.72
C LYS A 116 2.11 1.52 -9.13
N GLN A 117 3.19 1.61 -9.91
CA GLN A 117 4.53 1.28 -9.41
C GLN A 117 4.95 2.19 -8.25
N LEU A 118 4.79 3.52 -8.39
CA LEU A 118 5.13 4.48 -7.33
C LEU A 118 4.23 4.34 -6.08
N LEU A 119 2.97 3.97 -6.27
CA LEU A 119 2.02 3.74 -5.17
C LEU A 119 2.52 2.64 -4.23
N ILE A 120 2.98 1.50 -4.75
CA ILE A 120 3.40 0.37 -3.92
C ILE A 120 4.89 0.36 -3.56
N SER A 121 5.75 1.01 -4.35
CA SER A 121 7.20 0.83 -4.21
C SER A 121 7.69 1.27 -2.82
N GLY A 122 8.29 0.34 -2.08
CA GLY A 122 8.86 0.60 -0.77
C GLY A 122 7.84 0.87 0.36
N VAL A 123 6.57 0.49 0.18
CA VAL A 123 5.57 0.54 1.26
C VAL A 123 5.62 -0.75 2.09
N VAL A 124 5.37 -0.63 3.40
CA VAL A 124 5.35 -1.79 4.32
C VAL A 124 4.06 -2.61 4.16
N ALA A 125 2.98 -1.94 3.75
CA ALA A 125 1.68 -2.56 3.51
C ALA A 125 0.85 -1.80 2.47
N CYS A 126 0.01 -2.53 1.73
CA CYS A 126 -1.11 -1.96 1.00
C CYS A 126 -2.43 -2.33 1.68
N ILE A 127 -3.38 -1.40 1.65
CA ILE A 127 -4.67 -1.49 2.33
C ILE A 127 -5.76 -1.32 1.27
N ALA A 128 -6.57 -2.35 1.05
CA ALA A 128 -7.75 -2.26 0.21
C ALA A 128 -8.99 -2.02 1.07
N LEU A 129 -9.63 -0.87 0.88
CA LEU A 129 -10.96 -0.58 1.40
C LEU A 129 -12.00 -0.85 0.30
N PRO A 130 -13.29 -0.94 0.63
CA PRO A 130 -14.34 -1.15 -0.37
C PRO A 130 -14.26 -0.20 -1.57
N GLY A 131 -14.37 -0.75 -2.78
CA GLY A 131 -14.18 0.02 -4.01
C GLY A 131 -14.49 -0.76 -5.28
N GLY A 132 -14.65 -0.01 -6.37
CA GLY A 132 -15.02 -0.59 -7.67
C GLY A 132 -13.86 -1.24 -8.41
N VAL A 133 -14.01 -1.33 -9.74
CA VAL A 133 -13.03 -1.99 -10.63
C VAL A 133 -11.60 -1.50 -10.44
N GLY A 134 -11.38 -0.18 -10.25
CA GLY A 134 -10.03 0.35 -10.03
C GLY A 134 -9.37 -0.19 -8.75
N THR A 135 -10.11 -0.25 -7.64
CA THR A 135 -9.61 -0.80 -6.37
C THR A 135 -9.35 -2.31 -6.48
N LEU A 136 -10.23 -3.04 -7.18
CA LEU A 136 -10.04 -4.47 -7.41
C LEU A 136 -8.81 -4.75 -8.29
N GLU A 137 -8.57 -3.92 -9.30
CA GLU A 137 -7.41 -4.02 -10.17
C GLU A 137 -6.10 -3.79 -9.42
N GLU A 138 -6.02 -2.74 -8.60
CA GLU A 138 -4.86 -2.43 -7.75
C GLU A 138 -4.62 -3.53 -6.70
N LEU A 139 -5.68 -4.08 -6.10
CA LEU A 139 -5.60 -5.18 -5.14
C LEU A 139 -5.09 -6.48 -5.78
N LEU A 140 -5.67 -6.89 -6.91
CA LEU A 140 -5.28 -8.13 -7.59
C LEU A 140 -3.87 -8.02 -8.17
N GLU A 141 -3.44 -6.83 -8.61
CA GLU A 141 -2.06 -6.60 -9.02
C GLU A 141 -1.10 -6.76 -7.83
N ALA A 142 -1.42 -6.19 -6.66
CA ALA A 142 -0.61 -6.38 -5.45
C ALA A 142 -0.52 -7.86 -5.05
N ILE A 143 -1.64 -8.60 -5.07
CA ILE A 143 -1.67 -10.05 -4.80
C ILE A 143 -0.78 -10.81 -5.78
N THR A 144 -0.86 -10.46 -7.07
CA THR A 144 -0.02 -11.05 -8.11
C THR A 144 1.46 -10.76 -7.85
N TRP A 145 1.82 -9.52 -7.50
CA TRP A 145 3.20 -9.15 -7.18
C TRP A 145 3.73 -9.87 -5.93
N LYS A 146 2.88 -10.05 -4.91
CA LYS A 146 3.21 -10.85 -3.72
C LYS A 146 3.51 -12.30 -4.10
N GLN A 147 2.64 -12.91 -4.91
CA GLN A 147 2.79 -14.29 -5.38
C GLN A 147 4.08 -14.49 -6.20
N LEU A 148 4.45 -13.49 -7.00
CA LEU A 148 5.67 -13.51 -7.82
C LEU A 148 6.95 -13.11 -7.05
N GLY A 149 6.85 -12.76 -5.77
CA GLY A 149 7.99 -12.29 -4.97
C GLY A 149 8.50 -10.89 -5.36
N LEU A 150 7.67 -10.09 -6.03
CA LEU A 150 7.98 -8.71 -6.43
C LEU A 150 7.56 -7.68 -5.37
N PHE A 151 6.71 -8.08 -4.42
CA PHE A 151 6.27 -7.26 -3.31
C PHE A 151 6.37 -8.04 -1.99
N ASP A 152 7.19 -7.55 -1.06
CA ASP A 152 7.40 -8.19 0.25
C ASP A 152 6.40 -7.73 1.31
N GLY A 153 5.79 -6.54 1.14
CA GLY A 153 4.92 -5.88 2.12
C GLY A 153 3.57 -6.58 2.31
N SER A 154 2.88 -6.29 3.41
CA SER A 154 1.60 -6.93 3.74
C SER A 154 0.47 -6.41 2.85
N ILE A 155 -0.43 -7.31 2.43
CA ILE A 155 -1.68 -6.94 1.75
C ILE A 155 -2.79 -7.07 2.77
N ILE A 156 -3.48 -5.98 3.09
CA ILE A 156 -4.52 -5.92 4.11
C ILE A 156 -5.83 -5.53 3.43
N VAL A 157 -6.86 -6.36 3.59
CA VAL A 157 -8.21 -6.12 3.08
C VAL A 157 -9.09 -5.69 4.25
N LEU A 158 -9.51 -4.42 4.27
CA LEU A 158 -10.48 -3.91 5.23
C LEU A 158 -11.89 -4.31 4.78
N ASN A 159 -12.38 -5.43 5.30
CA ASN A 159 -13.64 -6.07 4.92
C ASN A 159 -14.85 -5.52 5.69
N THR A 160 -14.99 -4.19 5.68
CA THR A 160 -16.16 -3.52 6.26
C THR A 160 -17.45 -4.07 5.66
N MET A 161 -18.42 -4.41 6.53
CA MET A 161 -19.71 -4.97 6.11
C MET A 161 -19.60 -6.18 5.17
N ASN A 162 -18.52 -6.98 5.29
CA ASN A 162 -18.30 -8.18 4.49
C ASN A 162 -18.25 -7.91 2.97
N TYR A 163 -17.84 -6.70 2.57
CA TYR A 163 -17.79 -6.26 1.17
C TYR A 163 -16.99 -7.19 0.24
N PHE A 164 -15.88 -7.74 0.74
CA PHE A 164 -14.94 -8.57 -0.02
C PHE A 164 -15.21 -10.08 0.09
N ASP A 165 -16.26 -10.52 0.80
CA ASP A 165 -16.53 -11.96 1.03
C ASP A 165 -16.57 -12.76 -0.28
N HIS A 166 -17.25 -12.24 -1.30
CA HIS A 166 -17.34 -12.92 -2.59
C HIS A 166 -16.00 -12.99 -3.34
N LEU A 167 -15.16 -11.96 -3.21
CA LEU A 167 -13.81 -11.99 -3.79
C LEU A 167 -12.94 -13.02 -3.07
N ILE A 168 -12.99 -13.04 -1.73
CA ILE A 168 -12.25 -13.99 -0.90
C ILE A 168 -12.69 -15.43 -1.22
N GLN A 169 -13.99 -15.67 -1.34
CA GLN A 169 -14.54 -16.97 -1.76
C GLN A 169 -14.08 -17.37 -3.17
N LEU A 170 -14.02 -16.42 -4.10
CA LEU A 170 -13.55 -16.67 -5.46
C LEU A 170 -12.06 -17.06 -5.47
N LEU A 171 -11.21 -16.37 -4.70
CA LEU A 171 -9.80 -16.73 -4.56
C LEU A 171 -9.63 -18.09 -3.88
N GLY A 172 -10.44 -18.39 -2.86
CA GLY A 172 -10.48 -19.71 -2.25
C GLY A 172 -10.90 -20.83 -3.21
N ARG A 173 -11.85 -20.54 -4.09
CA ARG A 173 -12.24 -21.47 -5.16
C ARG A 173 -11.11 -21.69 -6.16
N ALA A 174 -10.41 -20.61 -6.53
CA ALA A 174 -9.25 -20.69 -7.42
C ALA A 174 -8.14 -21.57 -6.83
N GLU A 175 -7.95 -21.53 -5.51
CA GLU A 175 -7.03 -22.45 -4.81
C GLU A 175 -7.51 -23.90 -4.84
N GLN A 176 -8.78 -24.15 -4.53
CA GLN A 176 -9.38 -25.50 -4.57
C GLN A 176 -9.28 -26.15 -5.95
N ASP A 177 -9.45 -25.36 -7.01
CA ASP A 177 -9.38 -25.81 -8.39
C ASP A 177 -7.92 -25.86 -8.93
N GLY A 178 -6.93 -25.45 -8.13
CA GLY A 178 -5.50 -25.55 -8.48
C GLY A 178 -4.97 -24.43 -9.38
N PHE A 179 -5.67 -23.30 -9.52
CA PHE A 179 -5.21 -22.13 -10.28
C PHE A 179 -4.19 -21.27 -9.52
N VAL A 180 -4.22 -21.32 -8.19
CA VAL A 180 -3.30 -20.61 -7.29
C VAL A 180 -2.99 -21.51 -6.10
N SER A 181 -1.78 -21.40 -5.55
CA SER A 181 -1.41 -22.10 -4.31
C SER A 181 -1.42 -21.11 -3.16
N LYS A 182 -1.96 -21.51 -2.00
CA LYS A 182 -1.91 -20.72 -0.76
C LYS A 182 -2.51 -19.32 -0.92
N ALA A 183 -3.68 -19.22 -1.56
CA ALA A 183 -4.28 -17.93 -1.89
C ALA A 183 -4.53 -17.08 -0.63
N TYR A 184 -4.95 -17.73 0.46
CA TYR A 184 -5.18 -17.08 1.75
C TYR A 184 -3.90 -16.62 2.46
N GLU A 185 -2.71 -17.10 2.06
CA GLU A 185 -1.44 -16.62 2.60
C GLU A 185 -0.97 -15.31 1.92
N LEU A 186 -1.58 -14.92 0.80
CA LEU A 186 -1.16 -13.74 0.03
C LEU A 186 -1.69 -12.42 0.62
N PHE A 187 -2.74 -12.46 1.43
CA PHE A 187 -3.36 -11.27 2.03
C PHE A 187 -3.95 -11.57 3.41
N ARG A 188 -4.21 -10.52 4.17
CA ARG A 188 -4.85 -10.56 5.49
C ARG A 188 -6.17 -9.82 5.45
N VAL A 189 -7.12 -10.24 6.27
CA VAL A 189 -8.46 -9.62 6.34
C VAL A 189 -8.64 -8.97 7.70
N ALA A 190 -8.95 -7.68 7.70
CA ALA A 190 -9.30 -6.89 8.88
C ALA A 190 -10.77 -6.49 8.79
N SER A 191 -11.49 -6.54 9.90
CA SER A 191 -12.89 -6.10 10.01
C SER A 191 -12.99 -4.62 10.35
N THR A 192 -11.96 -4.06 11.00
CA THR A 192 -11.92 -2.68 11.49
C THR A 192 -10.59 -1.98 11.16
N PRO A 193 -10.56 -0.64 11.11
CA PRO A 193 -9.35 0.15 11.00
C PRO A 193 -8.32 -0.11 12.12
N GLU A 194 -8.77 -0.41 13.33
CA GLU A 194 -7.90 -0.76 14.44
C GLU A 194 -7.10 -2.04 14.15
N GLU A 195 -7.77 -3.09 13.66
CA GLU A 195 -7.11 -4.31 13.21
C GLU A 195 -6.12 -4.04 12.06
N VAL A 196 -6.44 -3.10 11.16
CA VAL A 196 -5.49 -2.68 10.10
C VAL A 196 -4.20 -2.12 10.71
N ILE A 197 -4.28 -1.29 11.74
CA ILE A 197 -3.09 -0.74 12.41
C ILE A 197 -2.26 -1.84 13.08
N GLU A 198 -2.91 -2.78 13.77
CA GLU A 198 -2.23 -3.93 14.38
C GLU A 198 -1.46 -4.73 13.33
N MET A 199 -2.09 -5.01 12.18
CA MET A 199 -1.46 -5.72 11.07
C MET A 199 -0.30 -4.95 10.42
N ILE A 200 -0.36 -3.62 10.39
CA ILE A 200 0.75 -2.78 9.91
C ILE A 200 1.93 -2.88 10.87
N HIS A 201 1.71 -2.79 12.18
CA HIS A 201 2.79 -2.92 13.17
C HIS A 201 3.49 -4.28 13.09
N GLU A 202 2.73 -5.35 12.89
CA GLU A 202 3.29 -6.68 12.64
C GLU A 202 4.10 -6.72 11.33
N ALA A 203 3.63 -6.08 10.27
CA ALA A 203 4.34 -5.99 8.99
C ALA A 203 5.70 -5.28 9.14
N VAL A 204 5.74 -4.16 9.88
CA VAL A 204 6.96 -3.42 10.18
C VAL A 204 7.97 -4.30 10.91
N LYS A 205 7.52 -4.99 11.96
CA LYS A 205 8.37 -5.91 12.73
C LYS A 205 8.98 -7.01 11.84
N LEU A 206 8.18 -7.62 10.97
CA LEU A 206 8.65 -8.65 10.04
C LEU A 206 9.65 -8.08 9.03
N GLU A 207 9.44 -6.86 8.54
CA GLU A 207 10.38 -6.19 7.63
C GLU A 207 11.73 -5.93 8.32
N GLU A 208 11.72 -5.46 9.56
CA GLU A 208 12.92 -5.25 10.38
C GLU A 208 13.68 -6.57 10.62
N GLU A 209 12.98 -7.63 10.99
CA GLU A 209 13.56 -8.97 11.17
C GLU A 209 14.21 -9.48 9.87
N ARG A 210 13.55 -9.29 8.72
CA ARG A 210 14.10 -9.63 7.39
C ARG A 210 15.33 -8.80 7.04
N LYS A 211 15.33 -7.50 7.35
CA LYS A 211 16.50 -6.61 7.14
C LYS A 211 17.68 -7.08 8.00
N GLN A 212 17.46 -7.39 9.28
CA GLN A 212 18.50 -7.90 10.17
C GLN A 212 19.05 -9.25 9.70
N CYS A 213 18.18 -10.15 9.23
CA CYS A 213 18.59 -11.43 8.67
C CYS A 213 19.47 -11.24 7.41
N ARG A 214 19.08 -10.35 6.48
CA ARG A 214 19.88 -10.01 5.29
C ARG A 214 21.27 -9.47 5.67
N ILE A 215 21.33 -8.50 6.58
CA ILE A 215 22.61 -7.93 7.06
C ILE A 215 23.49 -9.02 7.69
N ARG A 216 22.91 -9.93 8.47
CA ARG A 216 23.63 -11.05 9.07
C ARG A 216 24.19 -12.00 8.01
N LEU A 217 23.38 -12.37 7.02
CA LEU A 217 23.80 -13.25 5.91
C LEU A 217 24.89 -12.61 5.04
N GLU A 218 24.85 -11.29 4.84
CA GLU A 218 25.91 -10.55 4.13
C GLU A 218 27.22 -10.53 4.92
N LYS A 219 27.17 -10.41 6.26
CA LYS A 219 28.34 -10.50 7.14
C LYS A 219 28.90 -11.93 7.24
N GLU A 220 28.05 -12.95 7.17
CA GLU A 220 28.45 -14.37 7.25
C GLU A 220 28.97 -14.94 5.92
N LYS A 221 28.91 -14.20 4.79
CA LYS A 221 29.58 -14.56 3.53
C LYS A 221 31.12 -14.37 3.57
N ASP A 222 31.69 -14.05 4.74
CA ASP A 222 33.12 -14.13 5.03
C ASP A 222 33.53 -15.63 5.15
N PRO A 223 34.53 -16.14 4.39
CA PRO A 223 34.68 -17.57 4.06
C PRO A 223 35.12 -18.51 5.21
N GLY A 224 34.89 -18.14 6.48
CA GLY A 224 35.32 -18.90 7.66
C GLY A 224 34.24 -19.20 8.70
N VAL A 225 32.97 -18.86 8.48
CA VAL A 225 31.89 -19.03 9.49
C VAL A 225 30.79 -19.94 8.97
N GLU A 226 30.46 -20.99 9.74
CA GLU A 226 29.33 -21.89 9.46
C GLU A 226 28.02 -21.08 9.41
N THR A 227 27.39 -21.00 8.23
CA THR A 227 26.36 -19.98 7.96
C THR A 227 25.00 -20.29 8.62
N CYS A 228 24.32 -19.24 9.09
CA CYS A 228 22.97 -19.30 9.63
C CYS A 228 21.92 -19.69 8.57
N ALA A 229 22.26 -19.62 7.28
CA ALA A 229 21.41 -20.03 6.15
C ALA A 229 20.96 -21.50 6.25
N GLU A 230 21.82 -22.39 6.75
CA GLU A 230 21.49 -23.81 6.96
C GLU A 230 20.52 -24.05 8.14
N LYS A 231 20.41 -23.08 9.06
CA LYS A 231 19.48 -23.13 10.20
C LYS A 231 18.11 -22.51 9.89
N CYS A 232 18.04 -21.50 9.02
CA CYS A 232 16.76 -20.88 8.62
C CYS A 232 15.96 -21.74 7.63
N LEU A 233 16.62 -22.34 6.62
CA LEU A 233 15.94 -23.23 5.65
C LEU A 233 15.34 -24.49 6.29
N LYS A 234 15.77 -24.88 7.49
CA LYS A 234 15.24 -26.04 8.23
C LYS A 234 14.00 -25.73 9.08
N LYS A 235 13.57 -24.46 9.20
CA LYS A 235 12.39 -24.08 9.99
C LYS A 235 11.10 -23.89 9.18
N GLU A 236 11.17 -23.81 7.85
CA GLU A 236 10.00 -23.65 6.96
C GLU A 236 9.56 -24.96 6.27
N LEU A 237 10.08 -26.11 6.73
CA LEU A 237 9.83 -27.44 6.13
C LEU A 237 9.37 -28.51 7.14
N ILE A 238 8.74 -28.10 8.25
CA ILE A 238 8.01 -29.01 9.14
C ILE A 238 6.59 -28.47 9.34
#